data_AF-A0A2H3KGD3-F1
#
_entry.id   AF-A0A2H3KGD3-F1
#
_cell.length_a   1.000
_cell.length_b   1.000
_cell.length_c   1.000
_cell.angle_alpha   90.00
_cell.angle_beta   90.00
_cell.angle_gamma   90.00
#
_symmetry.space_group_name_H-M   'P 1'
#
loop_
_entity.id
_entity.type
_entity.pdbx_description
1 polymer ?
#
loop_
_entity_poly.entity_id
_entity_poly.type
_entity_poly.pdbx_seq_one_letter_code
_entity_poly.pdbx_strand_id
1 'polypeptide(L)'
;MKNNLLLDFIFSGEFGLIDLSFINFLLNDYREIRFDYPEISTDFKFENIIKVLNSNDYVDLAISIDGLFMEDINIKDVFVNLGLNNNKIELFLFFDITDVELESISTKERLFFLNTWAVKFNEKYNFNYFVCKMDNGNENEYFFDSHGIGSLLV
;
A
#
# COMPACT_ATOMS: atom_id res chain seq x y z
N MET A 1 2.53 9.70 -25.94
CA MET A 1 1.63 8.71 -25.31
C MET A 1 1.85 8.82 -23.81
N LYS A 2 0.80 8.93 -23.00
CA LYS A 2 0.93 8.64 -21.57
C LYS A 2 1.23 7.14 -21.49
N ASN A 3 2.39 6.76 -20.95
CA ASN A 3 2.61 5.37 -20.60
C ASN A 3 1.88 5.14 -19.29
N ASN A 4 0.74 4.47 -19.38
CA ASN A 4 0.07 3.95 -18.20
C ASN A 4 0.93 2.81 -17.68
N LEU A 5 1.44 2.98 -16.46
CA LEU A 5 2.25 1.98 -15.77
C LEU A 5 1.57 1.73 -14.44
N LEU A 6 0.89 0.59 -14.35
CA LEU A 6 0.29 0.10 -13.13
C LEU A 6 1.39 -0.45 -12.23
N LEU A 7 1.30 -0.10 -10.95
CA LEU A 7 2.24 -0.50 -9.92
C LEU A 7 1.55 -1.38 -8.89
N ASP A 8 2.25 -2.43 -8.49
CA ASP A 8 1.99 -3.12 -7.22
C ASP A 8 2.98 -2.58 -6.20
N PHE A 9 2.47 -1.95 -5.14
CA PHE A 9 3.29 -1.49 -4.04
C PHE A 9 2.90 -2.24 -2.76
N ILE A 10 3.79 -3.10 -2.29
CA ILE A 10 3.49 -4.09 -1.27
C ILE A 10 4.36 -3.80 -0.05
N PHE A 11 3.74 -3.75 1.11
CA PHE A 11 4.40 -3.80 2.41
C PHE A 11 4.02 -5.10 3.10
N SER A 12 4.97 -5.78 3.73
CA SER A 12 4.73 -7.08 4.36
C SER A 12 5.47 -7.19 5.69
N GLY A 13 4.89 -7.92 6.63
CA GLY A 13 5.56 -8.22 7.88
C GLY A 13 4.75 -9.08 8.84
N GLU A 14 5.26 -9.17 10.06
CA GLU A 14 4.63 -9.90 11.15
C GLU A 14 3.62 -9.01 11.87
N PHE A 15 2.37 -9.48 11.96
CA PHE A 15 1.23 -8.76 12.51
C PHE A 15 1.49 -8.22 13.92
N GLY A 16 2.20 -8.97 14.76
CA GLY A 16 2.53 -8.56 16.13
C GLY A 16 3.61 -7.47 16.25
N LEU A 17 4.32 -7.15 15.17
CA LEU A 17 5.43 -6.19 15.16
C LEU A 17 5.08 -4.87 14.46
N ILE A 18 4.04 -4.86 13.62
CA ILE A 18 3.64 -3.70 12.82
C ILE A 18 2.78 -2.74 13.64
N ASP A 19 3.05 -1.44 13.52
CA ASP A 19 2.17 -0.40 14.05
C ASP A 19 0.95 -0.22 13.13
N LEU A 20 -0.17 -0.82 13.52
CA LEU A 20 -1.42 -0.78 12.78
C LEU A 20 -2.05 0.63 12.70
N SER A 21 -1.48 1.65 13.35
CA SER A 21 -1.98 3.04 13.26
C SER A 21 -2.01 3.59 11.82
N PHE A 22 -1.30 2.97 10.86
CA PHE A 22 -1.43 3.25 9.43
C PHE A 22 -2.87 3.05 8.91
N ILE A 23 -3.70 2.23 9.56
CA ILE A 23 -5.10 2.04 9.15
C ILE A 23 -5.86 3.36 9.28
N ASN A 24 -5.62 4.17 10.33
CA ASN A 24 -6.22 5.51 10.42
C ASN A 24 -5.84 6.39 9.22
N PHE A 25 -4.63 6.24 8.72
CA PHE A 25 -4.17 6.95 7.54
C PHE A 25 -4.98 6.56 6.29
N LEU A 26 -5.28 5.27 6.11
CA LEU A 26 -6.11 4.78 4.99
C LEU A 26 -7.59 5.18 5.11
N LEU A 27 -8.10 5.35 6.34
CA LEU A 27 -9.49 5.68 6.60
C LEU A 27 -9.85 7.17 6.46
N ASN A 28 -8.88 8.03 6.19
CA ASN A 28 -9.13 9.48 6.15
C ASN A 28 -9.97 9.93 4.95
N ASP A 29 -9.83 9.27 3.78
CA ASP A 29 -10.46 9.71 2.53
C ASP A 29 -10.85 8.52 1.63
N TYR A 30 -11.39 7.46 2.25
CA TYR A 30 -11.87 6.31 1.49
C TYR A 30 -13.21 6.59 0.82
N ARG A 31 -13.35 6.11 -0.41
CA ARG A 31 -14.61 6.08 -1.18
C ARG A 31 -15.45 4.86 -0.83
N GLU A 32 -14.81 3.70 -0.75
CA GLU A 32 -15.44 2.42 -0.44
C GLU A 32 -14.50 1.59 0.43
N ILE A 33 -15.06 0.83 1.36
CA ILE A 33 -14.33 -0.12 2.20
C ILE A 33 -15.21 -1.34 2.45
N ARG A 34 -14.62 -2.54 2.40
CA ARG A 34 -15.33 -3.79 2.67
C ARG A 34 -14.37 -4.89 3.10
N PHE A 35 -14.86 -5.81 3.92
CA PHE A 35 -14.17 -7.07 4.15
C PHE A 35 -14.64 -8.08 3.10
N ASP A 36 -13.73 -8.47 2.21
CA ASP A 36 -13.95 -9.59 1.29
C ASP A 36 -13.87 -10.93 2.06
N TYR A 37 -13.09 -10.96 3.16
CA TYR A 37 -13.14 -12.02 4.16
C TYR A 37 -12.72 -11.53 5.56
N PRO A 38 -13.37 -11.98 6.65
CA PRO A 38 -14.70 -12.58 6.64
C PRO A 38 -15.73 -11.58 6.09
N GLU A 39 -16.74 -12.03 5.36
CA GLU A 39 -17.79 -11.14 4.83
C GLU A 39 -18.64 -10.59 5.99
N ILE A 40 -18.27 -9.40 6.48
CA ILE A 40 -18.91 -8.74 7.61
C ILE A 40 -19.28 -7.30 7.27
N SER A 41 -20.45 -6.89 7.73
CA SER A 41 -20.88 -5.49 7.70
C SER A 41 -20.64 -4.89 9.08
N THR A 42 -19.65 -4.00 9.20
CA THR A 42 -19.36 -3.27 10.44
C THR A 42 -19.22 -1.78 10.16
N ASP A 43 -19.30 -0.96 11.20
CA ASP A 43 -18.82 0.42 11.14
C ASP A 43 -17.30 0.40 10.96
N PHE A 44 -16.78 0.99 9.89
CA PHE A 44 -15.39 0.94 9.46
C PHE A 44 -14.50 1.94 10.20
N LYS A 45 -14.66 1.97 11.52
CA LYS A 45 -13.76 2.68 12.43
C LYS A 45 -12.54 1.82 12.71
N PHE A 46 -11.42 2.49 12.93
CA PHE A 46 -10.14 1.88 13.29
C PHE A 46 -10.30 0.76 14.34
N GLU A 47 -10.94 1.06 15.48
CA GLU A 47 -11.12 0.09 16.57
C GLU A 47 -11.84 -1.20 16.15
N ASN A 48 -12.81 -1.11 15.23
CA ASN A 48 -13.55 -2.27 14.76
C ASN A 48 -12.72 -3.10 13.79
N ILE A 49 -11.95 -2.46 12.90
CA ILE A 49 -11.03 -3.15 12.01
C ILE A 49 -9.96 -3.89 12.82
N ILE A 50 -9.39 -3.24 13.84
CA ILE A 50 -8.42 -3.88 14.75
C ILE A 50 -9.04 -5.08 15.47
N LYS A 51 -10.29 -5.00 15.92
CA LYS A 51 -10.98 -6.15 16.54
C LYS A 51 -11.10 -7.32 15.56
N VAL A 52 -11.43 -7.05 14.29
CA VAL A 52 -11.54 -8.09 13.24
C VAL A 52 -10.19 -8.74 12.99
N LEU A 53 -9.13 -7.95 12.80
CA LEU A 53 -7.76 -8.46 12.61
C LEU A 53 -7.31 -9.34 13.80
N ASN A 54 -7.58 -8.94 15.03
CA ASN A 54 -7.20 -9.72 16.21
C ASN A 54 -8.05 -10.99 16.44
N SER A 55 -9.22 -11.09 15.80
CA SER A 55 -10.16 -12.20 16.03
C SER A 55 -10.13 -13.27 14.95
N ASN A 56 -9.34 -13.08 13.89
CA ASN A 56 -9.32 -13.97 12.73
C ASN A 56 -7.89 -14.27 12.30
N ASP A 57 -7.63 -15.53 11.94
CA ASP A 57 -6.34 -15.93 11.37
C ASP A 57 -6.18 -15.50 9.91
N TYR A 58 -7.30 -15.24 9.24
CA TYR A 58 -7.35 -14.76 7.86
C TYR A 58 -8.32 -13.58 7.72
N VAL A 59 -7.84 -12.49 7.14
CA VAL A 59 -8.63 -11.28 6.83
C VAL A 59 -8.23 -10.77 5.45
N ASP A 60 -9.20 -10.31 4.70
CA ASP A 60 -9.07 -9.62 3.42
C ASP A 60 -9.95 -8.35 3.47
N LEU A 61 -9.29 -7.20 3.62
CA LEU A 61 -9.93 -5.88 3.67
C LEU A 61 -9.58 -5.09 2.41
N ALA A 62 -10.59 -4.78 1.61
CA ALA A 62 -10.44 -3.95 0.41
C ALA A 62 -10.89 -2.51 0.71
N ILE A 63 -10.10 -1.53 0.24
CA ILE A 63 -10.38 -0.10 0.37
C ILE A 63 -10.14 0.58 -0.97
N SER A 64 -11.10 1.35 -1.46
CA SER A 64 -10.90 2.29 -2.57
C SER A 64 -10.73 3.70 -2.00
N ILE A 65 -9.65 4.38 -2.36
CA ILE A 65 -9.29 5.71 -1.86
C ILE A 65 -9.23 6.69 -3.03
N ASP A 66 -9.93 7.82 -2.93
CA ASP A 66 -9.94 8.84 -4.00
C ASP A 66 -8.62 9.60 -4.05
N GLY A 67 -8.00 9.85 -2.88
CA GLY A 67 -6.71 10.52 -2.74
C GLY A 67 -5.91 10.02 -1.54
N LEU A 68 -4.78 9.35 -1.80
CA LEU A 68 -3.85 8.92 -0.76
C LEU A 68 -2.75 9.97 -0.59
N PHE A 69 -2.82 10.72 0.51
CA PHE A 69 -1.89 11.81 0.80
C PHE A 69 -0.55 11.32 1.37
N MET A 70 0.47 11.26 0.52
CA MET A 70 1.84 10.92 0.88
C MET A 70 2.67 12.18 1.09
N GLU A 71 2.71 12.67 2.34
CA GLU A 71 3.29 13.98 2.67
C GLU A 71 2.56 15.12 1.93
N ASP A 72 3.25 15.82 1.03
CA ASP A 72 2.70 16.95 0.26
C ASP A 72 2.13 16.52 -1.10
N ILE A 73 2.05 15.21 -1.37
CA ILE A 73 1.62 14.66 -2.66
C ILE A 73 0.38 13.81 -2.49
N ASN A 74 -0.53 13.95 -3.45
CA ASN A 74 -1.72 13.13 -3.55
C ASN A 74 -1.48 12.04 -4.60
N ILE A 75 -1.80 10.79 -4.27
CA ILE A 75 -1.94 9.73 -5.28
C ILE A 75 -3.43 9.47 -5.46
N LYS A 76 -3.93 9.70 -6.67
CA LYS A 76 -5.34 9.50 -6.99
C LYS A 76 -5.69 8.04 -7.20
N ASP A 77 -6.97 7.72 -7.00
CA ASP A 77 -7.59 6.45 -7.41
C ASP A 77 -6.81 5.21 -6.96
N VAL A 78 -6.42 5.18 -5.67
CA VAL A 78 -5.65 4.08 -5.09
C VAL A 78 -6.60 2.98 -4.64
N PHE A 79 -6.38 1.76 -5.13
CA PHE A 79 -6.98 0.57 -4.55
C PHE A 79 -6.02 -0.04 -3.51
N VAL A 80 -6.56 -0.40 -2.36
CA VAL A 80 -5.80 -0.95 -1.24
C VAL A 80 -6.36 -2.30 -0.85
N ASN A 81 -5.48 -3.27 -0.65
CA ASN A 81 -5.82 -4.55 -0.05
C ASN A 81 -4.98 -4.77 1.20
N LEU A 82 -5.62 -5.02 2.34
CA LEU A 82 -4.96 -5.40 3.57
C LEU A 82 -5.29 -6.86 3.87
N GLY A 83 -4.30 -7.71 3.68
CA GLY A 83 -4.37 -9.14 3.97
C GLY A 83 -3.75 -9.48 5.32
N LEU A 84 -4.40 -10.34 6.09
CA LEU A 84 -3.83 -11.05 7.23
C LEU A 84 -3.94 -12.54 6.94
N ASN A 85 -2.87 -13.30 7.15
CA ASN A 85 -2.86 -14.76 7.03
C ASN A 85 -1.84 -15.36 8.00
N ASN A 86 -2.31 -16.06 9.05
CA ASN A 86 -1.47 -16.76 10.02
C ASN A 86 -0.30 -15.90 10.55
N ASN A 87 -0.63 -14.75 11.15
CA ASN A 87 0.30 -13.72 11.64
C ASN A 87 1.13 -12.96 10.60
N LYS A 88 1.01 -13.26 9.31
CA LYS A 88 1.59 -12.43 8.25
C LYS A 88 0.57 -11.39 7.81
N ILE A 89 0.96 -10.12 7.83
CA ILE A 89 0.14 -9.02 7.31
C ILE A 89 0.80 -8.46 6.05
N GLU A 90 -0.02 -8.16 5.04
CA GLU A 90 0.41 -7.56 3.78
C GLU A 90 -0.52 -6.40 3.42
N LEU A 91 0.06 -5.24 3.11
CA LEU A 91 -0.64 -4.07 2.62
C LEU A 91 -0.24 -3.87 1.16
N PHE A 92 -1.19 -4.02 0.25
CA PHE A 92 -1.03 -3.77 -1.17
C PHE A 92 -1.66 -2.43 -1.52
N LEU A 93 -0.96 -1.61 -2.28
CA LEU A 93 -1.44 -0.40 -2.90
C LEU A 93 -1.31 -0.57 -4.42
N PHE A 94 -2.41 -0.36 -5.14
CA PHE A 94 -2.48 -0.47 -6.59
C PHE A 94 -2.90 0.89 -7.17
N PHE A 95 -2.11 1.42 -8.09
CA PHE A 95 -2.36 2.70 -8.75
C PHE A 95 -1.52 2.85 -10.02
N ASP A 96 -1.88 3.77 -10.90
CA ASP A 96 -1.05 4.13 -12.05
C ASP A 96 0.00 5.16 -11.62
N ILE A 97 1.24 5.04 -12.12
CA ILE A 97 2.30 6.02 -11.81
C ILE A 97 1.92 7.46 -12.20
N THR A 98 1.00 7.62 -13.16
CA THR A 98 0.48 8.92 -13.58
C THR A 98 -0.47 9.56 -12.57
N ASP A 99 -1.04 8.78 -11.65
CA ASP A 99 -1.92 9.26 -10.57
C ASP A 99 -1.16 9.91 -9.41
N VAL A 100 0.16 9.73 -9.36
CA VAL A 100 1.03 10.48 -8.43
C VAL A 100 1.06 11.94 -8.87
N GLU A 101 0.44 12.86 -8.13
CA GLU A 101 0.27 14.25 -8.57
C GLU A 101 1.53 15.13 -8.39
N LEU A 102 2.59 14.78 -9.12
CA LEU A 102 3.82 15.55 -9.23
C LEU A 102 3.95 16.16 -10.63
N GLU A 103 3.64 17.45 -10.75
CA GLU A 103 3.71 18.13 -12.05
C GLU A 103 5.14 18.15 -12.62
N SER A 104 5.24 17.97 -13.93
CA SER A 104 6.48 18.20 -14.70
C SER A 104 7.70 17.33 -14.36
N ILE A 105 7.50 16.19 -13.68
CA ILE A 105 8.58 15.21 -13.43
C ILE A 105 8.38 13.91 -14.21
N SER A 106 9.49 13.23 -14.48
CA SER A 106 9.55 11.95 -15.17
C SER A 106 9.01 10.78 -14.33
N THR A 107 8.66 9.68 -14.99
CA THR A 107 8.32 8.40 -14.34
C THR A 107 9.41 7.94 -13.37
N LYS A 108 10.68 8.11 -13.72
CA LYS A 108 11.83 7.74 -12.87
C LYS A 108 11.87 8.56 -11.59
N GLU A 109 11.63 9.87 -11.68
CA GLU A 109 11.57 10.74 -10.49
C GLU A 109 10.38 10.42 -9.59
N ARG A 110 9.21 10.08 -10.17
CA ARG A 110 8.05 9.61 -9.40
C ARG A 110 8.36 8.32 -8.62
N LEU A 111 9.05 7.38 -9.26
CA LEU A 111 9.49 6.14 -8.60
C LEU A 111 10.51 6.39 -7.48
N PHE A 112 11.44 7.34 -7.66
CA PHE A 112 12.36 7.74 -6.58
C PHE A 112 11.65 8.42 -5.41
N PHE A 113 10.63 9.22 -5.70
CA PHE A 113 9.77 9.79 -4.67
C PHE A 113 9.05 8.68 -3.89
N LEU A 114 8.41 7.74 -4.59
CA LEU A 114 7.73 6.60 -3.97
C LEU A 114 8.68 5.76 -3.10
N ASN A 115 9.92 5.53 -3.54
CA ASN A 115 10.93 4.84 -2.73
C ASN A 115 11.26 5.59 -1.44
N THR A 116 11.48 6.91 -1.54
CA THR A 116 11.77 7.75 -0.38
C THR A 116 10.61 7.73 0.61
N TRP A 117 9.39 7.81 0.11
CA TRP A 117 8.18 7.68 0.92
C TRP A 117 8.08 6.28 1.56
N ALA A 118 8.37 5.22 0.81
CA ALA A 118 8.36 3.84 1.29
C ALA A 118 9.24 3.66 2.52
N VAL A 119 10.47 4.18 2.45
CA VAL A 119 11.44 4.10 3.54
C VAL A 119 10.87 4.77 4.78
N LYS A 120 10.34 6.00 4.66
CA LYS A 120 9.73 6.73 5.79
C LYS A 120 8.49 6.03 6.34
N PHE A 121 7.63 5.50 5.46
CA PHE A 121 6.44 4.75 5.85
C PHE A 121 6.81 3.48 6.61
N ASN A 122 7.82 2.76 6.11
CA ASN A 122 8.35 1.56 6.75
C ASN A 122 9.00 1.85 8.10
N GLU A 123 9.82 2.90 8.21
CA GLU A 123 10.41 3.36 9.47
C GLU A 123 9.36 3.72 10.52
N LYS A 124 8.23 4.31 10.08
CA LYS A 124 7.13 4.71 10.96
C LYS A 124 6.29 3.52 11.43
N TYR A 125 5.96 2.60 10.53
CA TYR A 125 4.98 1.53 10.79
C TYR A 125 5.58 0.14 10.99
N ASN A 126 6.90 0.01 10.85
CA ASN A 126 7.68 -1.18 11.18
C ASN A 126 7.29 -2.44 10.39
N PHE A 127 7.05 -2.29 9.08
CA PHE A 127 6.98 -3.45 8.19
C PHE A 127 8.38 -4.09 8.06
N ASN A 128 8.41 -5.41 7.82
CA ASN A 128 9.67 -6.14 7.66
C ASN A 128 10.27 -5.95 6.27
N TYR A 129 9.41 -5.78 5.25
CA TYR A 129 9.81 -5.69 3.85
C TYR A 129 8.81 -4.86 3.06
N PHE A 130 9.28 -4.14 2.04
CA PHE A 130 8.43 -3.52 1.03
C PHE A 130 9.04 -3.65 -0.36
N VAL A 131 8.20 -3.62 -1.38
CA VAL A 131 8.59 -3.66 -2.80
C VAL A 131 7.61 -2.88 -3.66
N CYS A 132 8.14 -2.12 -4.62
CA CYS A 132 7.37 -1.55 -5.71
C CYS A 132 7.77 -2.22 -7.02
N LYS A 133 6.81 -2.83 -7.70
CA LYS A 133 7.02 -3.58 -8.92
C LYS A 133 5.97 -3.24 -9.97
N MET A 134 6.23 -3.64 -11.21
CA MET A 134 5.21 -3.58 -12.26
C MET A 134 4.06 -4.52 -11.89
N ASP A 135 2.83 -4.11 -12.16
CA ASP A 135 1.66 -4.98 -11.98
C ASP A 135 1.87 -6.33 -12.69
N ASN A 136 1.56 -7.43 -12.00
CA ASN A 136 1.80 -8.81 -12.44
C ASN A 136 3.28 -9.15 -12.76
N GLY A 137 4.22 -8.31 -12.33
CA GLY A 137 5.66 -8.53 -12.50
C GLY A 137 6.16 -9.72 -11.67
N ASN A 138 7.12 -10.45 -12.23
CA ASN A 138 7.83 -11.52 -11.51
C ASN A 138 8.85 -10.96 -10.49
N GLU A 139 9.50 -11.85 -9.74
CA GLU A 139 10.45 -11.50 -8.66
C GLU A 139 11.62 -10.62 -9.12
N ASN A 140 11.95 -10.61 -10.42
CA ASN A 140 13.01 -9.79 -11.00
C ASN A 140 12.51 -8.50 -11.67
N GLU A 141 11.20 -8.26 -11.69
CA GLU A 141 10.56 -7.14 -12.39
C GLU A 141 10.08 -6.09 -11.38
N TYR A 142 11.02 -5.59 -10.58
CA TYR A 142 10.75 -4.58 -9.56
C TYR A 142 11.58 -3.31 -9.77
N PHE A 143 11.02 -2.18 -9.34
CA PHE A 143 11.64 -0.87 -9.40
C PHE A 143 12.55 -0.62 -8.21
N PHE A 144 12.08 -0.95 -7.01
CA PHE A 144 12.85 -0.86 -5.76
C PHE A 144 12.20 -1.73 -4.68
N ASP A 145 12.98 -2.06 -3.66
CA ASP A 145 12.54 -2.76 -2.46
C ASP A 145 13.25 -2.23 -1.21
N SER A 146 13.01 -2.85 -0.05
CA SER A 146 13.65 -2.46 1.21
C SER A 146 15.18 -2.62 1.22
N HIS A 147 15.78 -3.28 0.23
CA HIS A 147 17.22 -3.47 0.10
C HIS A 147 17.85 -2.51 -0.91
N GLY A 148 17.05 -1.83 -1.73
CA GLY A 148 17.52 -0.76 -2.61
C GLY A 148 16.81 -0.70 -3.95
N ILE A 149 17.52 -0.19 -4.95
CA ILE A 149 17.00 -0.01 -6.31
C ILE A 149 17.04 -1.33 -7.07
N GLY A 150 15.91 -1.66 -7.72
CA GLY A 150 15.71 -2.85 -8.53
C GLY A 150 16.11 -2.69 -9.99
N SER A 151 16.04 -3.79 -10.71
CA SER A 151 16.48 -3.94 -12.11
C SER A 151 15.77 -2.98 -13.08
N LEU A 152 14.52 -2.61 -12.82
CA LEU A 152 13.73 -1.77 -13.72
C LEU A 152 14.07 -0.27 -13.63
N LEU A 153 14.87 0.14 -12.64
CA LEU A 153 15.29 1.54 -12.44
C LEU A 153 16.75 1.82 -12.78
N VAL A 154 17.56 0.77 -12.99
CA VAL A 154 18.98 0.84 -13.37
C VAL A 154 19.12 1.07 -14.86
#